data_AF-A0A975Y722-F1
#
_entry.id   AF-A0A975Y722-F1
#
_cell.length_a   1.000
_cell.length_b   1.000
_cell.length_c   1.000
_cell.angle_alpha   90.00
_cell.angle_beta   90.00
_cell.angle_gamma   90.00
#
_symmetry.space_group_name_H-M   'P 1'
#
loop_
_entity.id
_entity.type
_entity.pdbx_description
1 polymer ?
#
loop_
_entity_poly.entity_id
_entity_poly.type
_entity_poly.pdbx_seq_one_letter_code
_entity_poly.pdbx_strand_id
1 'polypeptide(L)'
;MKESQSTDFLELLLNNEVGTSVWNWAKKDQSSVYYFIPVVTDNNRLTTDYYPMFLFKMEPGESWRLGERVQIQLKAGTFKYQGVVAVYLLFLFPGIDFIHEVWINHYTNLENTLSPLFQLQQMKHIHLLLYELSNQPERVIKIANQLDWARIMANVQNASPWTDSQFDAAKMAAPPSEFLWNLKSS
;
A
#
# COMPACT_ATOMS: atom_id res chain seq x y z
N MET A 1 -19.48 15.44 18.54
CA MET A 1 -18.48 14.59 17.85
C MET A 1 -18.37 15.09 16.43
N LYS A 2 -17.22 15.67 16.04
CA LYS A 2 -16.94 15.88 14.62
C LYS A 2 -16.50 14.52 14.08
N GLU A 3 -17.32 13.91 13.25
CA GLU A 3 -16.88 12.78 12.43
C GLU A 3 -15.66 13.29 11.65
N SER A 4 -14.52 12.63 11.88
CA SER A 4 -13.33 12.79 11.05
C SER A 4 -13.78 12.58 9.60
N GLN A 5 -13.67 13.61 8.76
CA GLN A 5 -13.92 13.46 7.32
C GLN A 5 -13.04 12.31 6.85
N SER A 6 -13.67 11.23 6.38
CA SER A 6 -12.98 10.11 5.78
C SER A 6 -12.09 10.67 4.69
N THR A 7 -10.77 10.61 4.89
CA THR A 7 -9.86 11.21 3.94
C THR A 7 -10.00 10.47 2.62
N ASP A 8 -10.41 11.18 1.57
CA ASP A 8 -10.44 10.58 0.24
C ASP A 8 -8.99 10.35 -0.17
N PHE A 9 -8.55 9.09 -0.12
CA PHE A 9 -7.19 8.70 -0.47
C PHE A 9 -6.86 9.02 -1.94
N LEU A 10 -7.88 9.16 -2.80
CA LEU A 10 -7.71 9.70 -4.14
C LEU A 10 -7.37 11.19 -4.05
N GLU A 11 -8.10 11.98 -3.26
CA GLU A 11 -7.73 13.39 -3.02
C GLU A 11 -6.33 13.52 -2.39
N LEU A 12 -5.94 12.65 -1.45
CA LEU A 12 -4.57 12.63 -0.93
C LEU A 12 -3.57 12.39 -2.06
N LEU A 13 -3.72 11.31 -2.83
CA LEU A 13 -2.76 11.02 -3.91
C LEU A 13 -2.71 12.17 -4.93
N LEU A 14 -3.87 12.71 -5.32
CA LEU A 14 -3.98 13.72 -6.35
C LEU A 14 -3.45 15.09 -5.91
N ASN A 15 -3.66 15.48 -4.64
CA ASN A 15 -3.23 16.77 -4.10
C ASN A 15 -1.78 16.76 -3.59
N ASN A 16 -1.16 15.59 -3.43
CA ASN A 16 0.24 15.49 -3.01
C ASN A 16 1.22 15.54 -4.20
N GLU A 17 2.51 15.59 -3.90
CA GLU A 17 3.59 15.71 -4.88
C GLU A 17 3.78 14.42 -5.70
N VAL A 18 4.41 14.55 -6.88
CA VAL A 18 4.85 13.38 -7.65
C VAL A 18 5.83 12.55 -6.81
N GLY A 19 5.76 11.23 -6.95
CA GLY A 19 6.50 10.29 -6.11
C GLY A 19 5.70 9.79 -4.89
N THR A 20 4.58 10.42 -4.57
CA THR A 20 3.66 9.96 -3.51
C THR A 20 3.19 8.53 -3.78
N SER A 21 3.31 7.68 -2.77
CA SER A 21 2.85 6.29 -2.77
C SER A 21 1.96 6.01 -1.57
N VAL A 22 0.80 5.41 -1.83
CA VAL A 22 -0.18 5.03 -0.81
C VAL A 22 -0.73 3.65 -1.12
N TRP A 23 -1.41 3.03 -0.15
CA TRP A 23 -2.29 1.90 -0.44
C TRP A 23 -3.73 2.30 -0.15
N ASN A 24 -4.68 1.68 -0.84
CA ASN A 24 -6.10 1.81 -0.54
C ASN A 24 -6.86 0.52 -0.91
N TRP A 25 -8.06 0.36 -0.37
CA TRP A 25 -9.03 -0.60 -0.88
C TRP A 25 -9.53 -0.17 -2.25
N ALA A 26 -9.59 -1.11 -3.19
CA ALA A 26 -10.17 -0.88 -4.49
C ALA A 26 -11.19 -1.96 -4.86
N LYS A 27 -12.27 -1.55 -5.51
CA LYS A 27 -13.23 -2.45 -6.13
C LYS A 27 -12.90 -2.58 -7.61
N LYS A 28 -12.88 -3.81 -8.12
CA LYS A 28 -12.84 -4.03 -9.56
C LYS A 28 -14.20 -3.64 -10.15
N ASP A 29 -14.19 -2.77 -11.16
CA ASP A 29 -15.38 -2.52 -11.96
C ASP A 29 -15.78 -3.80 -12.68
N GLN A 30 -17.04 -4.20 -12.54
CA GLN A 30 -17.54 -5.41 -13.20
C GLN A 30 -17.55 -5.24 -14.73
N SER A 31 -17.56 -4.00 -15.24
CA SER A 31 -17.58 -3.68 -16.66
C SER A 31 -16.20 -3.61 -17.31
N SER A 32 -15.11 -3.55 -16.53
CA SER A 32 -13.74 -3.41 -17.06
C SER A 32 -12.74 -4.24 -16.27
N VAL A 33 -11.90 -4.99 -17.00
CA VAL A 33 -10.80 -5.77 -16.39
C VAL A 33 -9.70 -4.87 -15.81
N TYR A 34 -9.67 -3.60 -16.23
CA TYR A 34 -8.60 -2.65 -15.95
C TYR A 34 -9.02 -1.53 -14.98
N TYR A 35 -10.32 -1.37 -14.72
CA TYR A 35 -10.80 -0.27 -13.91
C TYR A 35 -10.95 -0.72 -12.45
N PHE A 36 -10.16 -0.09 -11.58
CA PHE A 36 -10.23 -0.24 -10.15
C PHE A 36 -10.65 1.09 -9.56
N ILE A 37 -11.70 1.06 -8.74
CA ILE A 37 -12.24 2.26 -8.09
C ILE A 37 -11.76 2.22 -6.65
N PRO A 38 -10.91 3.17 -6.21
CA PRO A 38 -10.56 3.33 -4.80
C PRO A 38 -11.84 3.56 -3.99
N VAL A 39 -11.96 2.90 -2.84
CA VAL A 39 -13.16 2.97 -2.00
C VAL A 39 -12.80 3.70 -0.73
N VAL A 40 -13.61 4.70 -0.39
CA VAL A 40 -13.59 5.33 0.92
C VAL A 40 -14.34 4.38 1.86
N THR A 41 -13.60 3.55 2.59
CA THR A 41 -14.22 2.57 3.47
C THR A 41 -14.55 3.22 4.80
N ASP A 42 -15.83 3.41 5.09
CA ASP A 42 -16.27 3.32 6.48
C ASP A 42 -16.01 1.87 6.92
N ASN A 43 -15.33 1.68 8.06
CA ASN A 43 -14.80 0.38 8.51
C ASN A 43 -15.84 -0.77 8.59
N ASN A 44 -17.12 -0.51 8.33
CA ASN A 44 -18.24 -1.45 8.43
C ASN A 44 -18.79 -1.95 7.07
N ARG A 45 -18.24 -1.54 5.91
CA ARG A 45 -18.79 -1.92 4.58
C ARG A 45 -17.84 -2.71 3.68
N LEU A 46 -16.73 -3.22 4.22
CA LEU A 46 -15.81 -4.07 3.48
C LEU A 46 -16.47 -5.44 3.18
N THR A 47 -16.84 -5.66 1.92
CA THR A 47 -17.26 -6.95 1.38
C THR A 47 -16.06 -7.71 0.80
N THR A 48 -16.25 -8.97 0.44
CA THR A 48 -15.22 -9.84 -0.19
C THR A 48 -14.74 -9.36 -1.57
N ASP A 49 -15.35 -8.32 -2.12
CA ASP A 49 -15.14 -7.89 -3.51
C ASP A 49 -14.09 -6.76 -3.61
N TYR A 50 -13.59 -6.30 -2.47
CA TYR A 50 -12.53 -5.30 -2.37
C TYR A 50 -11.17 -5.95 -2.23
N TYR A 51 -10.16 -5.37 -2.87
CA TYR A 51 -8.79 -5.83 -2.83
C TYR A 51 -7.88 -4.67 -2.41
N PRO A 52 -6.86 -4.92 -1.57
CA PRO A 52 -5.86 -3.90 -1.26
C PRO A 52 -5.01 -3.65 -2.51
N MET A 53 -4.84 -2.38 -2.86
CA MET A 53 -4.05 -1.94 -4.00
C MET A 53 -3.10 -0.82 -3.62
N PHE A 54 -1.98 -0.75 -4.32
CA PHE A 54 -0.98 0.30 -4.13
C PHE A 54 -1.09 1.31 -5.26
N LEU A 55 -1.08 2.59 -4.93
CA LEU A 55 -1.24 3.69 -5.86
C LEU A 55 0.04 4.54 -5.85
N PHE A 56 0.53 4.90 -7.03
CA PHE A 56 1.75 5.68 -7.20
C PHE A 56 1.49 6.84 -8.15
N LYS A 57 1.78 8.06 -7.69
CA LYS A 57 1.73 9.27 -8.53
C LYS A 57 3.05 9.42 -9.28
N MET A 58 2.97 9.44 -10.60
CA MET A 58 4.10 9.64 -11.50
C MET A 58 3.97 10.97 -12.25
N GLU A 59 5.07 11.47 -12.81
CA GLU A 59 5.00 12.56 -13.78
C GLU A 59 4.22 12.13 -15.04
N PRO A 60 3.55 13.07 -15.72
CA PRO A 60 2.94 12.81 -17.03
C PRO A 60 3.92 12.18 -18.02
N GLY A 61 3.53 11.04 -18.60
CA GLY A 61 4.29 10.29 -19.60
C GLY A 61 5.27 9.25 -19.04
N GLU A 62 5.55 9.22 -17.73
CA GLU A 62 6.58 8.33 -17.14
C GLU A 62 6.17 6.86 -17.11
N SER A 63 4.91 6.54 -16.84
CA SER A 63 4.39 5.17 -16.81
C SER A 63 4.51 4.46 -18.17
N TRP A 64 4.47 5.23 -19.26
CA TRP A 64 4.68 4.74 -20.63
C TRP A 64 6.16 4.42 -20.91
N ARG A 65 7.08 5.20 -20.33
CA ARG A 65 8.53 4.99 -20.48
C ARG A 65 9.03 3.72 -19.81
N LEU A 66 8.30 3.22 -18.81
CA LEU A 66 8.62 1.95 -18.14
C LEU A 66 8.53 0.73 -19.09
N GLY A 67 7.91 0.87 -20.27
CA GLY A 67 7.72 -0.21 -21.25
C GLY A 67 6.74 -1.29 -20.77
N GLU A 68 6.28 -2.21 -21.62
CA GLU A 68 5.21 -3.17 -21.28
C GLU A 68 5.55 -4.14 -20.13
N ARG A 69 6.83 -4.48 -19.96
CA ARG A 69 7.32 -5.41 -18.94
C ARG A 69 8.25 -4.70 -17.96
N VAL A 70 7.67 -4.14 -16.91
CA VAL A 70 8.42 -3.48 -15.84
C VAL A 70 8.83 -4.51 -14.80
N GLN A 71 10.13 -4.63 -14.52
CA GLN A 71 10.65 -5.45 -13.43
C GLN A 71 10.83 -4.61 -12.17
N ILE A 72 9.73 -4.41 -11.45
CA ILE A 72 9.76 -3.69 -10.16
C ILE A 72 10.31 -4.64 -9.09
N GLN A 73 11.31 -4.18 -8.33
CA GLN A 73 11.78 -4.91 -7.15
C GLN A 73 10.89 -4.54 -5.95
N LEU A 74 10.48 -5.56 -5.20
CA LEU A 74 9.59 -5.41 -4.06
C LEU A 74 10.21 -6.02 -2.81
N LYS A 75 10.26 -5.25 -1.73
CA LYS A 75 10.62 -5.71 -0.39
C LYS A 75 9.50 -5.35 0.59
N ALA A 76 9.39 -6.12 1.67
CA ALA A 76 8.47 -5.83 2.75
C ALA A 76 9.11 -6.18 4.09
N GLY A 77 8.70 -5.48 5.15
CA GLY A 77 9.20 -5.70 6.49
C GLY A 77 8.30 -5.12 7.55
N THR A 78 8.76 -5.22 8.79
CA THR A 78 8.06 -4.66 9.96
C THR A 78 8.98 -3.72 10.72
N PHE A 79 8.47 -2.58 11.15
CA PHE A 79 9.14 -1.67 12.07
C PHE A 79 8.42 -1.68 13.42
N LYS A 80 9.17 -1.85 14.51
CA LYS A 80 8.63 -1.91 15.87
C LYS A 80 8.95 -0.63 16.60
N TYR A 81 7.93 0.07 17.08
CA TYR A 81 8.10 1.32 17.81
C TYR A 81 7.04 1.46 18.91
N GLN A 82 7.47 1.55 20.16
CA GLN A 82 6.58 1.76 21.32
C GLN A 82 5.34 0.85 21.36
N GLY A 83 5.52 -0.44 21.03
CA GLY A 83 4.44 -1.44 21.01
C GLY A 83 3.65 -1.53 19.70
N VAL A 84 3.85 -0.58 18.78
CA VAL A 84 3.32 -0.64 17.40
C VAL A 84 4.21 -1.54 16.55
N VAL A 85 3.60 -2.36 15.69
CA VAL A 85 4.28 -3.14 14.66
C VAL A 85 3.78 -2.69 13.29
N ALA A 86 4.41 -1.66 12.74
CA ALA A 86 4.05 -1.10 11.45
C ALA A 86 4.63 -1.95 10.32
N VAL A 87 3.82 -2.29 9.32
CA VAL A 87 4.28 -3.02 8.12
C VAL A 87 4.60 -2.01 7.03
N TYR A 88 5.76 -2.16 6.39
CA TYR A 88 6.14 -1.35 5.24
C TYR A 88 6.39 -2.23 4.02
N LEU A 89 6.07 -1.70 2.84
CA LEU A 89 6.45 -2.24 1.54
C LEU A 89 7.28 -1.19 0.80
N LEU A 90 8.36 -1.64 0.17
CA LEU A 90 9.29 -0.81 -0.58
C LEU A 90 9.31 -1.27 -2.03
N PHE A 91 9.18 -0.31 -2.94
CA PHE A 91 9.13 -0.53 -4.38
C PHE A 91 10.26 0.25 -5.05
N LEU A 92 11.06 -0.45 -5.84
CA LEU A 92 12.12 0.16 -6.65
C LEU A 92 11.83 -0.11 -8.12
N PHE A 93 11.60 0.97 -8.86
CA PHE A 93 11.36 0.94 -10.30
C PHE A 93 12.68 0.96 -11.07
N PRO A 94 12.79 0.25 -12.20
CA PRO A 94 13.98 0.35 -13.07
C PRO A 94 14.19 1.77 -13.56
N GLY A 95 15.41 2.30 -13.42
CA GLY A 95 15.77 3.63 -13.90
C GLY A 95 15.20 4.79 -13.07
N ILE A 96 14.59 4.50 -11.92
CA ILE A 96 14.14 5.49 -10.95
C ILE A 96 15.05 5.38 -9.71
N ASP A 97 15.70 6.48 -9.36
CA ASP A 97 16.73 6.49 -8.30
C ASP A 97 16.16 6.59 -6.87
N PHE A 98 14.84 6.52 -6.71
CA PHE A 98 14.20 6.60 -5.39
C PHE A 98 13.32 5.39 -5.10
N ILE A 99 13.28 5.02 -3.82
CA ILE A 99 12.48 3.91 -3.30
C ILE A 99 11.13 4.47 -2.87
N HIS A 100 10.06 4.02 -3.51
CA HIS A 100 8.73 4.35 -3.03
C HIS A 100 8.38 3.45 -1.84
N GLU A 101 7.80 4.06 -0.82
CA GLU A 101 7.46 3.40 0.42
C GLU A 101 5.96 3.51 0.69
N VAL A 102 5.37 2.39 1.11
CA VAL A 102 3.98 2.35 1.55
C VAL A 102 3.89 1.65 2.90
N TRP A 103 3.23 2.32 3.85
CA TRP A 103 3.00 1.82 5.20
C TRP A 103 1.57 1.31 5.33
N ILE A 104 1.42 0.08 5.81
CA ILE A 104 0.13 -0.57 5.99
C ILE A 104 -0.20 -0.62 7.47
N ASN A 105 -1.28 0.08 7.84
CA ASN A 105 -1.83 -0.04 9.17
C ASN A 105 -2.61 -1.36 9.28
N HIS A 106 -2.33 -2.13 10.33
CA HIS A 106 -3.12 -3.30 10.64
C HIS A 106 -4.35 -2.85 11.44
N TYR A 107 -5.51 -2.79 10.79
CA TYR A 107 -6.76 -2.48 11.46
C TYR A 107 -7.19 -3.65 12.36
N THR A 108 -7.01 -3.49 13.67
CA THR A 108 -7.28 -4.51 14.68
C THR A 108 -8.77 -4.80 14.91
N ASN A 109 -9.64 -3.94 14.37
CA ASN A 109 -11.09 -4.01 14.56
C ASN A 109 -11.82 -4.70 13.40
N LEU A 110 -11.09 -5.10 12.35
CA LEU A 110 -11.66 -5.87 11.25
C LEU A 110 -11.57 -7.35 11.59
N GLU A 111 -12.57 -8.12 11.14
CA GLU A 111 -12.41 -9.57 11.08
C GLU A 111 -11.09 -9.89 10.36
N ASN A 112 -10.32 -10.86 10.86
CA ASN A 112 -8.99 -11.18 10.33
C ASN A 112 -8.98 -11.37 8.80
N THR A 113 -10.09 -11.85 8.23
CA THR A 113 -10.33 -12.06 6.79
C THR A 113 -10.41 -10.76 5.97
N LEU A 114 -10.79 -9.65 6.59
CA LEU A 114 -10.94 -8.33 5.96
C LEU A 114 -9.75 -7.41 6.23
N SER A 115 -8.73 -7.89 6.94
CA SER A 115 -7.47 -7.15 7.11
C SER A 115 -6.71 -7.02 5.77
N PRO A 116 -6.17 -5.84 5.42
CA PRO A 116 -5.40 -5.68 4.17
C PRO A 116 -4.20 -6.62 4.12
N LEU A 117 -3.53 -6.84 5.26
CA LEU A 117 -2.38 -7.75 5.35
C LEU A 117 -2.77 -9.21 5.11
N PHE A 118 -3.92 -9.64 5.64
CA PHE A 118 -4.42 -10.99 5.40
C PHE A 118 -4.79 -11.20 3.93
N GLN A 119 -5.44 -10.22 3.29
CA GLN A 119 -5.74 -10.32 1.86
C GLN A 119 -4.47 -10.32 1.01
N LEU A 120 -3.52 -9.43 1.30
CA LEU A 120 -2.24 -9.38 0.58
C LEU A 120 -1.49 -10.71 0.67
N GLN A 121 -1.51 -11.39 1.82
CA GLN A 121 -0.91 -12.72 1.98
C GLN A 121 -1.50 -13.76 1.00
N GLN A 122 -2.80 -13.70 0.70
CA GLN A 122 -3.48 -14.68 -0.17
C GLN A 122 -3.36 -14.36 -1.67
N MET A 123 -2.99 -13.12 -2.02
CA MET A 123 -2.91 -12.68 -3.40
C MET A 123 -1.69 -13.27 -4.10
N LYS A 124 -1.88 -13.88 -5.28
CA LYS A 124 -0.77 -14.34 -6.14
C LYS A 124 0.09 -13.18 -6.69
N HIS A 125 -0.51 -12.00 -6.81
CA HIS A 125 0.14 -10.81 -7.35
C HIS A 125 -0.20 -9.59 -6.52
N ILE A 126 0.80 -8.76 -6.28
CA ILE A 126 0.63 -7.38 -5.80
C ILE A 126 0.31 -6.50 -7.00
N HIS A 127 -0.76 -5.72 -6.89
CA HIS A 127 -1.23 -4.82 -7.95
C HIS A 127 -0.85 -3.39 -7.62
N LEU A 128 -0.21 -2.71 -8.58
CA LEU A 128 0.18 -1.32 -8.51
C LEU A 128 -0.59 -0.55 -9.57
N LEU A 129 -1.27 0.51 -9.16
CA LEU A 129 -1.97 1.45 -10.01
C LEU A 129 -1.11 2.70 -10.16
N LEU A 130 -0.70 3.00 -11.38
CA LEU A 130 0.05 4.21 -11.71
C LEU A 130 -0.91 5.31 -12.13
N TYR A 131 -0.79 6.49 -11.51
CA TYR A 131 -1.57 7.69 -11.81
C TYR A 131 -0.63 8.78 -12.32
N GLU A 132 -0.92 9.30 -13.51
CA GLU A 132 -0.20 10.46 -14.08
C GLU A 132 -1.11 11.69 -14.20
N LEU A 133 -2.37 11.47 -14.60
CA LEU A 133 -3.39 12.51 -14.71
C LEU A 133 -4.37 12.44 -13.55
N SER A 134 -5.09 13.54 -13.33
CA SER A 134 -5.87 13.75 -12.12
C SER A 134 -7.08 12.82 -11.94
N ASN A 135 -7.42 11.97 -12.91
CA ASN A 135 -8.77 11.40 -12.97
C ASN A 135 -8.85 9.88 -13.17
N GLN A 136 -7.75 9.17 -13.48
CA GLN A 136 -7.80 7.73 -13.69
C GLN A 136 -6.42 7.06 -13.56
N PRO A 137 -6.38 5.78 -13.14
CA PRO A 137 -5.16 4.99 -13.25
C PRO A 137 -4.81 4.81 -14.74
N GLU A 138 -3.61 5.21 -15.11
CA GLU A 138 -3.12 5.06 -16.49
C GLU A 138 -2.69 3.62 -16.77
N ARG A 139 -2.21 2.93 -15.73
CA ARG A 139 -1.60 1.60 -15.90
C ARG A 139 -1.66 0.76 -14.64
N VAL A 140 -1.96 -0.54 -14.81
CA VAL A 140 -1.86 -1.55 -13.75
C VAL A 140 -0.63 -2.41 -13.97
N ILE A 141 0.26 -2.49 -12.96
CA ILE A 141 1.40 -3.40 -12.93
C ILE A 141 1.12 -4.52 -11.94
N LYS A 142 1.45 -5.75 -12.34
CA LYS A 142 1.34 -6.95 -11.50
C LYS A 142 2.74 -7.43 -11.15
N ILE A 143 3.05 -7.47 -9.85
CA ILE A 143 4.28 -8.04 -9.32
C ILE A 143 3.93 -9.40 -8.72
N ALA A 144 4.71 -10.44 -9.02
CA ALA A 144 4.56 -11.74 -8.38
C ALA A 144 4.73 -11.57 -6.86
N ASN A 145 3.77 -12.06 -6.08
CA ASN A 145 3.81 -11.92 -4.64
C ASN A 145 4.67 -13.02 -4.02
N GLN A 146 5.95 -12.74 -3.85
CA GLN A 146 6.95 -13.67 -3.29
C GLN A 146 7.46 -13.23 -1.91
N LEU A 147 6.74 -12.33 -1.26
CA LEU A 147 7.12 -11.82 0.06
C LEU A 147 6.93 -12.90 1.14
N ASP A 148 7.78 -12.88 2.17
CA ASP A 148 7.64 -13.75 3.34
C ASP A 148 6.53 -13.23 4.28
N TRP A 149 5.29 -13.41 3.83
CA TRP A 149 4.11 -13.01 4.60
C TRP A 149 3.99 -13.78 5.90
N ALA A 150 4.44 -15.03 5.97
CA ALA A 150 4.37 -15.82 7.20
C ALA A 150 5.13 -15.13 8.33
N ARG A 151 6.35 -14.66 8.05
CA ARG A 151 7.15 -13.91 9.01
C ARG A 151 6.56 -12.54 9.34
N ILE A 152 6.07 -11.79 8.35
CA ILE A 152 5.45 -10.47 8.57
C ILE A 152 4.23 -10.62 9.48
N MET A 153 3.35 -11.57 9.18
CA MET A 153 2.13 -11.82 9.94
C MET A 153 2.42 -12.29 11.36
N ALA A 154 3.44 -13.12 11.58
CA ALA A 154 3.86 -13.53 12.92
C ALA A 154 4.27 -12.33 13.80
N ASN A 155 4.87 -11.28 13.24
CA ASN A 155 5.21 -10.09 14.01
C ASN A 155 3.98 -9.27 14.38
N VAL A 156 2.99 -9.19 13.49
CA VAL A 156 1.76 -8.39 13.67
C VAL A 156 0.79 -9.08 14.63
N GLN A 157 0.58 -10.39 14.48
CA GLN A 157 -0.38 -11.16 15.30
C GLN A 157 -0.03 -11.21 16.79
N ASN A 158 1.24 -11.02 17.12
CA ASN A 158 1.72 -10.99 18.50
C ASN A 158 1.72 -9.58 19.12
N ALA A 159 1.30 -8.56 18.37
CA ALA A 159 1.30 -7.18 18.83
C ALA A 159 -0.07 -6.79 19.41
N SER A 160 -0.05 -5.96 20.45
CA SER A 160 -1.27 -5.34 20.97
C SER A 160 -1.87 -4.38 19.94
N PRO A 161 -3.20 -4.19 19.92
CA PRO A 161 -3.81 -3.16 19.10
C PRO A 161 -3.24 -1.76 19.33
N TRP A 162 -3.19 -0.94 18.29
CA TRP A 162 -2.75 0.45 18.35
C TRP A 162 -3.72 1.38 17.62
N THR A 163 -3.66 2.67 17.95
CA THR A 163 -4.46 3.73 17.30
C THR A 163 -3.76 4.26 16.04
N ASP A 164 -4.52 4.94 15.18
CA ASP A 164 -3.95 5.62 14.00
C ASP A 164 -2.85 6.61 14.40
N SER A 165 -3.02 7.38 15.48
CA SER A 165 -1.99 8.29 15.97
C SER A 165 -0.71 7.59 16.43
N GLN A 166 -0.82 6.40 17.02
CA GLN A 166 0.35 5.59 17.38
C GLN A 166 1.05 5.04 16.13
N PHE A 167 0.28 4.64 15.11
CA PHE A 167 0.81 4.21 13.82
C PHE A 167 1.55 5.35 13.10
N ASP A 168 0.96 6.55 13.05
CA ASP A 168 1.59 7.73 12.45
C ASP A 168 2.89 8.11 13.17
N ALA A 169 2.90 8.03 14.51
CA ALA A 169 4.11 8.24 15.30
C ALA A 169 5.20 7.20 14.97
N ALA A 170 4.83 5.93 14.80
CA ALA A 170 5.77 4.88 14.39
C ALA A 170 6.31 5.13 12.97
N LYS A 171 5.46 5.55 12.03
CA LYS A 171 5.87 5.90 10.66
C LYS A 171 6.83 7.09 10.64
N MET A 172 6.58 8.14 11.42
CA MET A 172 7.48 9.29 11.53
C MET A 172 8.83 8.95 12.19
N ALA A 173 8.84 7.97 13.09
CA ALA A 173 10.05 7.51 13.77
C ALA A 173 10.85 6.49 12.95
N ALA A 174 10.31 6.00 11.82
CA ALA A 174 10.96 5.00 11.01
C ALA A 174 12.25 5.53 10.35
N PRO A 175 13.29 4.69 10.19
CA PRO A 175 14.45 5.03 9.39
C PRO A 175 14.06 5.36 7.93
N PRO A 176 14.90 6.10 7.20
CA PRO A 176 14.67 6.37 5.77
C PRO A 176 14.54 5.08 4.94
N SER A 177 13.76 5.14 3.84
CA SER A 177 13.50 4.01 2.94
C SER A 177 14.76 3.32 2.44
N GLU A 178 15.83 4.08 2.17
CA GLU A 178 17.13 3.52 1.76
C GLU A 178 17.77 2.64 2.84
N PHE A 179 17.65 3.05 4.11
CA PHE A 179 18.14 2.25 5.22
C PHE A 179 17.34 0.95 5.33
N LEU A 180 16.00 1.05 5.28
CA LEU A 180 15.10 -0.11 5.33
C LEU A 180 15.35 -1.06 4.15
N TRP A 181 15.65 -0.53 2.97
CA TRP A 181 15.98 -1.31 1.78
C TRP A 181 17.25 -2.14 1.93
N ASN A 182 18.25 -1.56 2.58
CA ASN A 182 19.56 -2.18 2.76
C ASN A 182 19.62 -3.14 3.95
N LEU A 183 18.57 -3.22 4.76
CA LEU A 183 18.41 -4.31 5.71
C LEU A 183 18.44 -5.63 4.92
N LYS A 184 19.32 -6.55 5.33
CA LYS A 184 19.23 -7.93 4.85
C LYS A 184 17.81 -8.38 5.11
N SER A 185 17.14 -8.87 4.07
CA SER A 185 15.81 -9.46 4.13
C SER A 185 15.81 -10.34 5.37
N SER A 186 15.15 -9.84 6.41
CA SER A 186 15.39 -10.41 7.73
C SER A 186 14.76 -11.77 7.73
#